data_AF-A0A2P5HRZ8-F1
#
_entry.id   AF-A0A2P5HRZ8-F1
#
_cell.length_a   1.000
_cell.length_b   1.000
_cell.length_c   1.000
_cell.angle_alpha   90.00
_cell.angle_beta   90.00
_cell.angle_gamma   90.00
#
_symmetry.space_group_name_H-M   'P 1'
#
loop_
_entity.id
_entity.type
_entity.pdbx_description
1 polymer ?
#
loop_
_entity_poly.entity_id
_entity_poly.type
_entity_poly.pdbx_seq_one_letter_code
_entity_poly.pdbx_strand_id
1 'polypeptide(L)'
;MGIRTRAEAITFESGLGQWPRRLLKVEANLLVSCEWTEGNVYGGIKSPAYAAVSYTWGRFELPHNSGPHIMSLDIRSDDGSPVPWRVPRIDPDTGFKLDAMLTVLHRVTRNQPIQSTSVYHEEATKVALSELQVYSDEQHPQFVWLDIGCIDQRDNSPEKMLEIGRQAAIFRGAAQVYVWLYQHPAPTLGSLLASIYEA
;
A
#
# COMPACT_ATOMS: atom_id res chain seq x y z
N MET A 1 -20.13 7.39 8.67
CA MET A 1 -19.01 7.70 9.58
C MET A 1 -19.41 8.90 10.42
N GLY A 2 -19.56 8.73 11.74
CA GLY A 2 -19.91 9.83 12.64
C GLY A 2 -18.74 10.80 12.81
N ILE A 3 -19.02 12.10 12.80
CA ILE A 3 -18.01 13.12 13.08
C ILE A 3 -17.56 12.90 14.53
N ARG A 4 -16.28 12.52 14.73
CA ARG A 4 -15.70 12.44 16.07
C ARG A 4 -15.73 13.82 16.70
N THR A 5 -16.13 13.89 17.96
CA THR A 5 -15.98 15.10 18.76
C THR A 5 -14.49 15.43 18.89
N ARG A 6 -14.18 16.70 19.17
CA ARG A 6 -12.78 17.14 19.35
C ARG A 6 -12.06 16.36 20.45
N ALA A 7 -12.74 15.99 21.52
CA ALA A 7 -12.18 15.20 22.61
C ALA A 7 -11.86 13.77 22.15
N GLU A 8 -12.77 13.11 21.43
CA GLU A 8 -12.54 11.78 20.86
C GLU A 8 -11.40 11.78 19.84
N ALA A 9 -11.26 12.84 19.05
CA ALA A 9 -10.14 12.98 18.12
C ALA A 9 -8.79 13.07 18.86
N ILE A 10 -8.70 13.88 19.93
CA ILE A 10 -7.47 14.00 20.73
C ILE A 10 -7.11 12.67 21.39
N THR A 11 -8.09 12.00 21.99
CA THR A 11 -7.89 10.69 22.61
C THR A 11 -7.44 9.65 21.58
N PHE A 12 -8.06 9.65 20.39
CA PHE A 12 -7.68 8.77 19.30
C PHE A 12 -6.23 9.01 18.84
N GLU A 13 -5.84 10.27 18.59
CA GLU A 13 -4.46 10.58 18.19
C GLU A 13 -3.43 10.17 19.25
N SER A 14 -3.77 10.41 20.52
CA SER A 14 -2.90 10.08 21.64
C SER A 14 -2.74 8.56 21.78
N GLY A 15 -3.82 7.80 21.60
CA GLY A 15 -3.81 6.35 21.61
C GLY A 15 -3.09 5.73 20.42
N LEU A 16 -3.22 6.34 19.24
CA LEU A 16 -2.56 5.91 18.01
C LEU A 16 -1.02 5.97 18.13
N GLY A 17 -0.50 7.06 18.71
CA GLY A 17 0.93 7.24 18.92
C GLY A 17 1.75 7.14 17.62
N GLN A 18 2.63 6.15 17.55
CA GLN A 18 3.52 5.92 16.39
C GLN A 18 2.92 4.97 15.34
N TRP A 19 1.75 4.40 15.61
CA TRP A 19 1.13 3.43 14.72
C TRP A 19 0.44 4.10 13.52
N PRO A 20 0.31 3.40 12.39
CA PRO A 20 -0.46 3.90 11.25
C PRO A 20 -1.95 4.02 11.58
N ARG A 21 -2.67 5.00 11.03
CA ARG A 21 -4.14 5.02 11.21
C ARG A 21 -4.82 3.80 10.64
N ARG A 22 -4.17 3.17 9.66
CA ARG A 22 -4.75 2.12 8.86
C ARG A 22 -3.67 1.21 8.31
N LEU A 23 -3.99 -0.07 8.24
CA LEU A 23 -3.22 -1.08 7.53
C LEU A 23 -4.12 -1.73 6.49
N LEU A 24 -3.55 -2.16 5.37
CA LEU A 24 -4.24 -2.98 4.41
C LEU A 24 -3.92 -4.44 4.70
N LYS A 25 -4.93 -5.24 4.96
CA LYS A 25 -4.80 -6.70 4.90
C LYS A 25 -4.84 -7.09 3.42
N VAL A 26 -3.81 -7.79 2.97
CA VAL A 26 -3.70 -8.22 1.57
C VAL A 26 -4.36 -9.59 1.42
N GLU A 27 -5.50 -9.63 0.74
CA GLU A 27 -6.18 -10.87 0.34
C GLU A 27 -6.01 -11.10 -1.17
N ALA A 28 -6.47 -12.25 -1.68
CA ALA A 28 -6.15 -12.73 -3.04
C ALA A 28 -6.19 -11.64 -4.14
N ASN A 29 -7.27 -10.87 -4.24
CA ASN A 29 -7.38 -9.73 -5.16
C ASN A 29 -8.02 -8.51 -4.49
N LEU A 30 -8.02 -8.46 -3.16
CA LEU A 30 -8.73 -7.46 -2.38
C LEU A 30 -7.81 -6.88 -1.31
N LEU A 31 -7.82 -5.56 -1.19
CA LEU A 31 -7.15 -4.86 -0.11
C LEU A 31 -8.19 -4.42 0.91
N VAL A 32 -8.12 -5.00 2.11
CA VAL A 32 -9.03 -4.65 3.20
C VAL A 32 -8.36 -3.62 4.10
N SER A 33 -8.87 -2.40 4.06
CA SER A 33 -8.53 -1.28 4.92
C SER A 33 -9.00 -1.53 6.35
N CYS A 34 -8.09 -1.92 7.22
CA CYS A 34 -8.31 -2.07 8.65
C CYS A 34 -7.91 -0.78 9.36
N GLU A 35 -8.87 -0.06 9.93
CA GLU A 35 -8.56 1.10 10.78
C GLU A 35 -7.96 0.68 12.12
N TRP A 36 -7.11 1.54 12.65
CA TRP A 36 -6.62 1.41 14.00
C TRP A 36 -7.78 1.52 14.99
N THR A 37 -7.77 0.63 15.97
CA THR A 37 -8.62 0.68 17.15
C THR A 37 -7.76 0.58 18.42
N GLU A 38 -8.36 0.90 19.56
CA GLU A 38 -7.67 0.96 20.85
C GLU A 38 -6.82 -0.28 21.13
N GLY A 39 -5.58 -0.08 21.56
CA GLY A 39 -4.62 -1.17 21.79
C GLY A 39 -3.86 -1.63 20.53
N ASN A 40 -3.82 -0.80 19.48
CA ASN A 40 -3.14 -1.08 18.21
C ASN A 40 -3.73 -2.30 17.49
N VAL A 41 -5.05 -2.39 17.48
CA VAL A 41 -5.76 -3.51 16.85
C VAL A 41 -6.18 -3.13 15.43
N TYR A 42 -5.88 -4.00 14.47
CA TYR A 42 -6.23 -3.86 13.05
C TYR A 42 -6.88 -5.15 12.57
N GLY A 43 -8.12 -5.07 12.09
CA GLY A 43 -8.82 -6.26 11.58
C GLY A 43 -8.90 -7.40 12.61
N GLY A 44 -9.00 -7.05 13.90
CA GLY A 44 -9.01 -8.01 15.01
C GLY A 44 -7.63 -8.50 15.48
N ILE A 45 -6.53 -8.13 14.81
CA ILE A 45 -5.19 -8.55 15.18
C ILE A 45 -4.49 -7.42 15.95
N LYS A 46 -3.98 -7.74 17.14
CA LYS A 46 -3.29 -6.78 18.01
C LYS A 46 -1.84 -6.62 17.58
N SER A 47 -1.43 -5.37 17.36
CA SER A 47 -0.07 -4.96 17.02
C SER A 47 0.57 -5.81 15.92
N PRO A 48 -0.11 -6.01 14.77
CA PRO A 48 0.39 -6.90 13.73
C PRO A 48 1.70 -6.35 13.15
N ALA A 49 2.61 -7.26 12.77
CA ALA A 49 3.70 -6.90 11.89
C ALA A 49 3.15 -6.46 10.53
N TYR A 50 3.75 -5.43 9.94
CA TYR A 50 3.38 -4.93 8.63
C TYR A 50 4.62 -4.56 7.80
N ALA A 51 4.50 -4.66 6.48
CA ALA A 51 5.45 -4.05 5.55
C ALA A 51 5.01 -2.60 5.25
N ALA A 52 5.95 -1.67 5.07
CA ALA A 52 5.66 -0.34 4.54
C ALA A 52 6.08 -0.28 3.07
N VAL A 53 5.15 0.14 2.21
CA VAL A 53 5.37 0.32 0.78
C VAL A 53 5.04 1.76 0.42
N SER A 54 5.98 2.42 -0.26
CA SER A 54 5.75 3.76 -0.80
C SER A 54 6.19 3.87 -2.25
N TYR A 55 5.47 4.69 -3.02
CA TYR A 55 5.74 4.99 -4.42
C TYR A 55 5.46 6.47 -4.71
N THR A 56 6.03 7.01 -5.78
CA THR A 56 5.86 8.43 -6.14
C THR A 56 4.55 8.67 -6.92
N TRP A 57 3.40 8.33 -6.33
CA TRP A 57 2.08 8.33 -6.98
C TRP A 57 1.70 9.66 -7.60
N GLY A 58 1.86 10.77 -6.87
CA GLY A 58 1.40 12.09 -7.32
C GLY A 58 2.03 12.58 -8.62
N ARG A 59 3.17 12.00 -9.04
CA ARG A 59 3.81 12.28 -10.33
C ARG A 59 3.08 11.65 -11.52
N PHE A 60 2.42 10.52 -11.31
CA PHE A 60 1.79 9.68 -12.34
C PHE A 60 0.28 9.57 -12.18
N GLU A 61 -0.29 10.33 -11.24
CA GLU A 61 -1.73 10.39 -11.02
C GLU A 61 -2.43 10.94 -12.26
N LEU A 62 -3.44 10.20 -12.72
CA LEU A 62 -4.31 10.63 -13.80
C LEU A 62 -5.28 11.69 -13.28
N PRO A 63 -5.46 12.80 -14.03
CA PRO A 63 -6.53 13.74 -13.79
C PRO A 63 -7.89 13.05 -13.72
N HIS A 64 -8.83 13.64 -12.98
CA HIS A 64 -10.14 13.03 -12.71
C HIS A 64 -10.88 12.52 -13.97
N ASN A 65 -10.76 13.26 -15.08
CA ASN A 65 -11.44 12.95 -16.35
C ASN A 65 -10.58 12.18 -17.36
N SER A 66 -9.31 11.90 -17.02
CA SER A 66 -8.39 11.17 -17.90
C SER A 66 -8.43 9.68 -17.61
N GLY A 67 -8.38 8.87 -18.68
CA GLY A 67 -8.32 7.41 -18.60
C GLY A 67 -9.43 6.77 -17.77
N PRO A 68 -10.73 6.96 -18.11
CA PRO A 68 -11.84 6.42 -17.32
C PRO A 68 -11.90 4.88 -17.28
N HIS A 69 -11.24 4.22 -18.24
CA HIS A 69 -11.12 2.76 -18.31
C HIS A 69 -9.98 2.21 -17.44
N ILE A 70 -9.11 3.08 -16.92
CA ILE A 70 -8.01 2.69 -16.04
C ILE A 70 -8.59 2.48 -14.64
N MET A 71 -8.22 1.37 -14.00
CA MET A 71 -8.71 1.02 -12.67
C MET A 71 -7.74 1.52 -11.59
N SER A 72 -8.28 2.00 -10.47
CA SER A 72 -7.49 2.22 -9.25
C SER A 72 -7.38 0.91 -8.45
N LEU A 73 -6.56 0.92 -7.40
CA LEU A 73 -6.59 -0.15 -6.41
C LEU A 73 -8.00 -0.25 -5.80
N ASP A 74 -8.52 -1.47 -5.70
CA ASP A 74 -9.77 -1.74 -5.02
C ASP A 74 -9.50 -1.93 -3.52
N ILE A 75 -9.77 -0.88 -2.75
CA ILE A 75 -9.60 -0.85 -1.30
C ILE A 75 -10.97 -0.76 -0.64
N ARG A 76 -11.28 -1.75 0.21
CA ARG A 76 -12.54 -1.84 0.94
C ARG A 76 -12.31 -1.73 2.43
N SER A 77 -13.24 -1.10 3.13
CA SER A 77 -13.31 -1.16 4.59
C SER A 77 -13.54 -2.60 5.06
N ASP A 78 -13.37 -2.84 6.35
CA ASP A 78 -13.62 -4.13 7.00
C ASP A 78 -15.04 -4.67 6.84
N ASP A 79 -16.03 -3.78 6.73
CA ASP A 79 -17.43 -4.10 6.42
C ASP A 79 -17.72 -4.38 4.92
N GLY A 80 -16.69 -4.34 4.07
CA GLY A 80 -16.78 -4.53 2.62
C GLY A 80 -17.20 -3.29 1.82
N SER A 81 -17.50 -2.17 2.48
CA SER A 81 -17.80 -0.90 1.81
C SER A 81 -16.56 -0.30 1.14
N PRO A 82 -16.69 0.53 0.09
CA PRO A 82 -15.56 1.32 -0.41
C PRO A 82 -15.00 2.25 0.66
N VAL A 83 -13.69 2.51 0.63
CA VAL A 83 -13.09 3.57 1.46
C VAL A 83 -13.69 4.94 1.12
N PRO A 84 -13.76 5.88 2.08
CA PRO A 84 -14.49 7.14 1.90
C PRO A 84 -13.76 8.17 1.00
N TRP A 85 -12.56 7.85 0.53
CA TRP A 85 -11.82 8.66 -0.43
C TRP A 85 -11.65 7.91 -1.74
N ARG A 86 -11.53 8.67 -2.83
CA ARG A 86 -11.12 8.12 -4.11
C ARG A 86 -9.66 7.71 -4.02
N VAL A 87 -9.35 6.47 -4.39
CA VAL A 87 -7.97 6.02 -4.60
C VAL A 87 -7.50 6.55 -5.96
N PRO A 88 -6.37 7.28 -6.04
CA PRO A 88 -5.82 7.76 -7.30
C PRO A 88 -5.63 6.66 -8.35
N ARG A 89 -5.93 7.01 -9.60
CA ARG A 89 -5.60 6.18 -10.77
C ARG A 89 -4.22 6.57 -11.25
N ILE A 90 -3.42 5.59 -11.65
CA ILE A 90 -2.07 5.81 -12.16
C ILE A 90 -2.05 5.46 -13.63
N ASP A 91 -1.41 6.30 -14.43
CA ASP A 91 -1.17 6.04 -15.84
C ASP A 91 -0.29 4.78 -15.99
N PRO A 92 -0.78 3.67 -16.59
CA PRO A 92 -0.04 2.43 -16.71
C PRO A 92 1.11 2.51 -17.72
N ASP A 93 1.15 3.53 -18.58
CA ASP A 93 2.20 3.69 -19.58
C ASP A 93 3.41 4.46 -19.02
N THR A 94 3.20 5.28 -17.98
CA THR A 94 4.25 6.12 -17.38
C THR A 94 4.54 5.77 -15.93
N GLY A 95 3.60 5.16 -15.22
CA GLY A 95 3.71 4.67 -13.85
C GLY A 95 3.69 3.14 -13.78
N PHE A 96 3.25 2.58 -12.65
CA PHE A 96 3.13 1.14 -12.50
C PHE A 96 1.74 0.65 -12.96
N LYS A 97 1.68 -0.60 -13.43
CA LYS A 97 0.43 -1.28 -13.75
C LYS A 97 -0.20 -1.89 -12.50
N LEU A 98 -1.52 -1.82 -12.40
CA LEU A 98 -2.28 -2.28 -11.23
C LEU A 98 -1.94 -3.72 -10.81
N ASP A 99 -1.81 -4.63 -11.77
CA ASP A 99 -1.44 -6.04 -11.56
C ASP A 99 -0.01 -6.21 -10.99
N ALA A 100 0.93 -5.39 -11.44
CA ALA A 100 2.29 -5.35 -10.91
C ALA A 100 2.31 -4.87 -9.45
N MET A 101 1.49 -3.87 -9.09
CA MET A 101 1.35 -3.44 -7.69
C MET A 101 0.79 -4.55 -6.82
N LEU A 102 -0.31 -5.19 -7.24
CA LEU A 102 -0.89 -6.31 -6.50
C LEU A 102 0.13 -7.44 -6.32
N THR A 103 0.91 -7.75 -7.36
CA THR A 103 2.01 -8.73 -7.28
C THR A 103 3.04 -8.35 -6.22
N VAL A 104 3.45 -7.08 -6.16
CA VAL A 104 4.38 -6.60 -5.11
C VAL A 104 3.74 -6.72 -3.73
N LEU A 105 2.50 -6.27 -3.55
CA LEU A 105 1.80 -6.35 -2.25
C LEU A 105 1.68 -7.80 -1.76
N HIS A 106 1.40 -8.76 -2.64
CA HIS A 106 1.43 -10.19 -2.32
C HIS A 106 2.82 -10.71 -1.95
N ARG A 107 3.85 -10.29 -2.68
CA ARG A 107 5.24 -10.72 -2.41
C ARG A 107 5.74 -10.19 -1.07
N VAL A 108 5.53 -8.91 -0.77
CA VAL A 108 6.00 -8.30 0.50
C VAL A 108 5.25 -8.84 1.71
N THR A 109 4.00 -9.27 1.56
CA THR A 109 3.22 -9.86 2.66
C THR A 109 3.50 -11.35 2.87
N ARG A 110 4.14 -12.03 1.91
CA ARG A 110 4.53 -13.45 2.00
C ARG A 110 6.05 -13.66 2.08
N ASN A 111 6.84 -12.57 2.08
CA ASN A 111 8.30 -12.56 2.04
C ASN A 111 8.90 -13.50 0.98
N GLN A 112 8.21 -13.66 -0.15
CA GLN A 112 8.79 -14.36 -1.30
C GLN A 112 9.89 -13.47 -1.88
N PRO A 113 11.10 -14.00 -2.12
CA PRO A 113 12.16 -13.22 -2.76
C PRO A 113 11.61 -12.59 -4.02
N ILE A 114 11.73 -11.27 -4.16
CA ILE A 114 11.45 -10.58 -5.41
C ILE A 114 12.57 -10.98 -6.37
N GLN A 115 12.50 -12.17 -6.95
CA GLN A 115 13.35 -12.52 -8.07
C GLN A 115 12.97 -11.58 -9.21
N SER A 116 14.00 -10.97 -9.80
CA SER A 116 13.92 -10.20 -11.04
C SER A 116 13.49 -11.13 -12.16
N THR A 117 12.22 -11.48 -12.19
CA THR A 117 11.60 -12.21 -13.28
C THR A 117 10.91 -11.17 -14.14
N SER A 118 11.35 -11.07 -15.40
CA SER A 118 10.71 -10.31 -16.47
C SER A 118 9.30 -10.85 -16.72
N VAL A 119 8.33 -10.54 -15.85
CA VAL A 119 6.94 -10.91 -16.06
C VAL A 119 6.29 -9.81 -16.90
N TYR A 120 6.60 -9.84 -18.20
CA TYR A 120 5.88 -9.08 -19.22
C TYR A 120 4.91 -9.99 -19.97
N HIS A 121 4.12 -10.80 -19.25
CA HIS A 121 3.00 -11.54 -19.85
C HIS A 121 1.78 -11.48 -18.93
N GLU A 122 0.74 -10.80 -19.40
CA GLU A 122 -0.52 -10.55 -18.69
C GLU A 122 -1.25 -11.85 -18.27
N GLU A 123 -1.09 -12.93 -19.06
CA GLU A 123 -1.65 -14.25 -18.74
C GLU A 123 -0.89 -14.96 -17.61
N ALA A 124 0.44 -14.81 -17.54
CA ALA A 124 1.24 -15.40 -16.47
C ALA A 124 0.93 -14.75 -15.11
N THR A 125 0.65 -13.45 -15.08
CA THR A 125 0.22 -12.75 -13.87
C THR A 125 -1.16 -13.23 -13.40
N LYS A 126 -2.11 -13.43 -14.33
CA LYS A 126 -3.47 -13.95 -14.00
C LYS A 126 -3.42 -15.38 -13.48
N VAL A 127 -2.61 -16.24 -14.09
CA VAL A 127 -2.39 -17.63 -13.62
C VAL A 127 -1.71 -17.63 -12.25
N ALA A 128 -0.63 -16.86 -12.09
CA ALA A 128 0.06 -16.74 -10.80
C ALA A 128 -0.88 -16.26 -9.69
N LEU A 129 -1.70 -15.24 -9.93
CA LEU A 129 -2.71 -14.73 -8.98
C LEU A 129 -3.80 -15.76 -8.66
N SER A 130 -4.22 -16.59 -9.62
CA SER A 130 -5.23 -17.65 -9.42
C SER A 130 -4.68 -18.86 -8.67
N GLU A 131 -3.38 -19.13 -8.77
CA GLU A 131 -2.67 -20.22 -8.09
C GLU A 131 -2.11 -19.79 -6.72
N LEU A 132 -2.32 -18.54 -6.28
CA LEU A 132 -1.97 -18.04 -4.95
C LEU A 132 -2.83 -18.69 -3.86
N GLN A 133 -2.67 -19.99 -3.64
CA GLN A 133 -3.21 -20.70 -2.48
C GLN A 133 -2.73 -20.03 -1.19
N VAL A 134 -3.67 -19.86 -0.26
CA VAL A 134 -3.51 -19.22 1.05
C VAL A 134 -2.69 -20.13 1.94
N TYR A 135 -1.37 -19.94 1.97
CA TYR A 135 -0.52 -20.46 3.03
C TYR A 135 -0.42 -19.42 4.14
N SER A 136 -1.06 -19.69 5.27
CA SER A 136 -0.87 -18.93 6.51
C SER A 136 0.44 -19.39 7.17
N ASP A 137 1.54 -18.75 6.80
CA ASP A 137 2.77 -18.89 7.57
C ASP A 137 2.77 -17.81 8.67
N GLU A 138 2.99 -18.21 9.92
CA GLU A 138 2.92 -17.35 11.12
C GLU A 138 4.04 -16.29 11.15
N GLN A 139 5.04 -16.38 10.26
CA GLN A 139 6.21 -15.50 10.27
C GLN A 139 6.11 -14.27 9.36
N HIS A 140 5.01 -14.07 8.63
CA HIS A 140 4.96 -13.07 7.58
C HIS A 140 3.89 -11.98 7.78
N PRO A 141 4.21 -10.70 7.49
CA PRO A 141 3.28 -9.61 7.71
C PRO A 141 2.12 -9.72 6.71
N GLN A 142 0.95 -10.13 7.19
CA GLN A 142 -0.30 -10.14 6.39
C GLN A 142 -0.80 -8.72 6.06
N PHE A 143 -0.20 -7.73 6.73
CA PHE A 143 -0.56 -6.33 6.63
C PHE A 143 0.50 -5.53 5.88
N VAL A 144 0.03 -4.56 5.12
CA VAL A 144 0.87 -3.56 4.47
C VAL A 144 0.36 -2.17 4.82
N TRP A 145 1.26 -1.27 5.16
CA TRP A 145 1.01 0.15 5.07
C TRP A 145 1.41 0.61 3.67
N LEU A 146 0.43 1.07 2.90
CA LEU A 146 0.64 1.58 1.55
C LEU A 146 0.26 3.07 1.55
N ASP A 147 1.20 3.95 1.26
CA ASP A 147 0.98 5.41 1.27
C ASP A 147 -0.32 5.85 0.56
N ILE A 148 -0.57 5.42 -0.68
CA ILE A 148 -1.75 5.81 -1.45
C ILE A 148 -3.07 5.24 -0.90
N GLY A 149 -3.00 4.14 -0.16
CA GLY A 149 -4.15 3.39 0.33
C GLY A 149 -4.46 3.61 1.81
N CYS A 150 -3.45 3.94 2.61
CA CYS A 150 -3.57 4.17 4.06
C CYS A 150 -3.64 5.67 4.41
N ILE A 151 -3.14 6.55 3.54
CA ILE A 151 -3.31 8.00 3.70
C ILE A 151 -4.63 8.41 3.04
N ASP A 152 -5.44 9.19 3.74
CA ASP A 152 -6.62 9.83 3.17
C ASP A 152 -6.23 10.74 2.01
N GLN A 153 -6.81 10.50 0.84
CA GLN A 153 -6.45 11.20 -0.39
C GLN A 153 -7.24 12.50 -0.60
N ARG A 154 -8.28 12.76 0.20
CA ARG A 154 -9.10 13.99 0.07
C ARG A 154 -8.29 15.25 0.30
N ASP A 155 -8.62 16.28 -0.47
CA ASP A 155 -8.05 17.62 -0.29
C ASP A 155 -8.42 18.19 1.09
N ASN A 156 -7.48 18.91 1.70
CA ASN A 156 -7.63 19.53 3.02
C ASN A 156 -7.97 18.58 4.18
N SER A 157 -7.73 17.28 4.03
CA SER A 157 -7.92 16.32 5.12
C SER A 157 -6.89 16.54 6.25
N PRO A 158 -7.32 16.82 7.49
CA PRO A 158 -6.41 16.87 8.63
C PRO A 158 -5.76 15.50 8.89
N GLU A 159 -6.50 14.41 8.64
CA GLU A 159 -6.01 13.04 8.79
C GLU A 159 -4.85 12.74 7.83
N LYS A 160 -4.94 13.24 6.59
CA LYS A 160 -3.86 13.19 5.60
C LYS A 160 -2.58 13.81 6.13
N MET A 161 -2.67 15.04 6.63
CA MET A 161 -1.50 15.77 7.15
C MET A 161 -0.89 15.09 8.37
N LEU A 162 -1.72 14.56 9.27
CA LEU A 162 -1.26 13.83 10.45
C LEU A 162 -0.61 12.49 10.07
N GLU A 163 -1.13 11.77 9.08
CA GLU A 163 -0.51 10.53 8.57
C GLU A 163 0.82 10.80 7.88
N ILE A 164 0.90 11.86 7.05
CA ILE A 164 2.15 12.31 6.44
C ILE A 164 3.20 12.64 7.51
N GLY A 165 2.80 13.39 8.54
CA GLY A 165 3.70 13.73 9.66
C GLY A 165 4.20 12.52 10.46
N ARG A 166 3.51 11.37 10.38
CA ARG A 166 3.89 10.12 11.06
C ARG A 166 4.69 9.17 10.18
N GLN A 167 4.89 9.45 8.90
CA GLN A 167 5.59 8.54 7.98
C GLN A 167 6.91 8.02 8.55
N ALA A 168 7.76 8.89 9.11
CA ALA A 168 9.03 8.47 9.70
C ALA A 168 8.87 7.43 10.83
N ALA A 169 7.83 7.56 11.66
CA ALA A 169 7.53 6.61 12.71
C ALA A 169 6.96 5.30 12.14
N ILE A 170 6.11 5.40 11.12
CA ILE A 170 5.53 4.26 10.41
C ILE A 170 6.62 3.42 9.72
N PHE A 171 7.52 4.06 8.96
CA PHE A 171 8.64 3.37 8.33
C PHE A 171 9.57 2.71 9.36
N ARG A 172 9.80 3.35 10.51
CA ARG A 172 10.60 2.78 11.60
C ARG A 172 9.92 1.59 12.27
N GLY A 173 8.59 1.61 12.38
CA GLY A 173 7.80 0.54 13.00
C GLY A 173 7.49 -0.63 12.08
N ALA A 174 7.72 -0.48 10.77
CA ALA A 174 7.49 -1.54 9.80
C ALA A 174 8.52 -2.68 9.95
N ALA A 175 8.06 -3.92 9.80
CA ALA A 175 8.94 -5.09 9.78
C ALA A 175 9.87 -5.09 8.54
N GLN A 176 9.38 -4.53 7.44
CA GLN A 176 10.10 -4.38 6.18
C GLN A 176 9.69 -3.07 5.49
N VAL A 177 10.61 -2.45 4.76
CA VAL A 177 10.35 -1.20 4.03
C VAL A 177 10.74 -1.37 2.57
N TYR A 178 9.82 -1.00 1.68
CA TYR A 178 10.00 -1.02 0.24
C TYR A 178 9.69 0.36 -0.32
N VAL A 179 10.61 0.88 -1.13
CA VAL A 179 10.42 2.11 -1.88
C VAL A 179 10.45 1.76 -3.36
N TRP A 180 9.34 1.96 -4.04
CA TRP A 180 9.26 1.80 -5.48
C TRP A 180 9.59 3.14 -6.12
N LEU A 181 10.70 3.18 -6.86
CA LEU A 181 11.22 4.44 -7.44
C LEU A 181 10.62 4.74 -8.81
N TYR A 182 10.76 3.82 -9.78
CA TYR A 182 10.29 4.02 -11.15
C TYR A 182 10.26 2.71 -11.95
N GLN A 183 9.74 2.74 -13.17
CA GLN A 183 9.89 1.66 -14.15
C GLN A 183 10.92 2.05 -15.21
N HIS A 184 11.97 1.24 -15.36
CA HIS A 184 12.90 1.32 -16.47
C HIS A 184 13.04 -0.05 -17.13
N PRO A 185 13.31 -0.12 -18.46
CA PRO A 185 13.75 -1.36 -19.08
C PRO A 185 14.95 -1.92 -18.30
N ALA A 186 14.93 -3.21 -18.00
CA ALA A 186 15.98 -3.88 -17.21
C ALA A 186 17.42 -3.57 -17.67
N PRO A 187 17.73 -3.46 -18.98
CA PRO A 187 19.06 -3.10 -19.44
C PRO A 187 19.50 -1.69 -18.97
N THR A 188 18.58 -0.72 -19.00
CA THR A 188 18.84 0.66 -18.57
C THR A 188 19.05 0.74 -17.06
N LEU A 189 18.24 0.00 -16.28
CA LEU A 189 18.37 -0.03 -14.83
C LEU A 189 19.69 -0.66 -14.39
N GLY A 190 20.14 -1.72 -15.07
CA GLY A 190 21.45 -2.35 -14.80
C GLY A 190 22.60 -1.35 -14.92
N SER A 191 22.61 -0.55 -16.00
CA SER A 191 23.64 0.49 -16.20
C SER A 191 23.58 1.60 -15.16
N LEU A 192 22.37 2.04 -14.77
CA LEU A 192 22.18 3.07 -13.73
C LEU A 192 22.65 2.60 -12.35
N LEU A 193 22.31 1.37 -11.97
CA LEU A 193 22.74 0.82 -10.68
C LEU A 193 24.26 0.60 -10.66
N ALA A 194 24.84 0.09 -11.74
CA ALA A 194 26.30 -0.06 -11.86
C ALA A 194 27.01 1.29 -11.61
N SER A 195 26.51 2.38 -12.18
CA SER A 195 27.09 3.72 -11.95
C SER A 195 26.98 4.24 -10.52
N ILE A 196 26.01 3.74 -9.72
CA ILE A 196 25.88 4.10 -8.30
C ILE A 196 26.85 3.30 -7.44
N TYR A 197 27.14 2.05 -7.80
CA TYR A 197 28.09 1.20 -7.07
C TYR A 197 29.57 1.49 -7.41
N GLU A 198 29.84 2.13 -8.54
CA GLU A 198 31.18 2.54 -8.96
C GLU A 198 31.57 3.97 -8.48
N ALA A 199 30.66 4.67 -7.80
CA ALA A 199 30.86 6.03 -7.24
C ALA A 199 31.09 5.99 -5.72
#